data_AF-A0AAW1SU83-F1
#
_entry.id   AF-A0AAW1SU83-F1
#
_cell.length_a   1.000
_cell.length_b   1.000
_cell.length_c   1.000
_cell.angle_alpha   90.00
_cell.angle_beta   90.00
_cell.angle_gamma   90.00
#
_symmetry.space_group_name_H-M   'P 1'
#
loop_
_entity.id
_entity.type
_entity.pdbx_description
1 polymer ?
#
loop_
_entity_poly.entity_id
_entity_poly.type
_entity_poly.pdbx_seq_one_letter_code
_entity_poly.pdbx_strand_id
1 'polypeptide(L)'
;MQERPVHQASISAAQVQEEEAGFATEDEDSDADAEAAAAADMEDLAGPFSKQKVNQPAAISLPGQPKPMLTPVLRASLSKQGYKLIGSHSGVKLCRWTKSMLRGRGGCYKHAFYGIESHRCMETTPSLACANKCVFCWRHHTNPVGREWRWQMDDPDMIVEGAIEMHQKMIKEYRGVPGVKVERIAEGMQMRHCALSLVGEPIMYPKLNAILAGLHQRHISSFLVTNAQFPEQLRNLDPVTQLYVSVDAATRDSLKAVDRPLFKDFWERFQLCLQLLKAKQQRTVYRLTLVKGWNMEELKDYVKLLELGQPDFIEIKGVTYCGSTGASSLTMKNVPYHKDVVEFGEAIETASNGIYGLACEHAHSCCILLARKDRFLANGVWHTWIDYERFQELCAAKMPFTSQDYMLPTPSWAVFGAAEAGFDPQEERHLKVRNHPGQALQA
;
A
#
# COMPACT_ATOMS: atom_id res chain seq x y z
N MET A 1 67.04 3.24 36.12
CA MET A 1 66.06 2.66 37.06
C MET A 1 64.90 2.13 36.23
N GLN A 2 64.36 0.98 36.63
CA GLN A 2 63.66 -0.02 35.82
C GLN A 2 62.36 0.41 35.11
N GLU A 3 62.02 -0.41 34.11
CA GLU A 3 60.82 -0.39 33.28
C GLU A 3 59.49 -0.74 34.00
N ARG A 4 58.38 -0.33 33.34
CA ARG A 4 56.99 -0.90 33.28
C ARG A 4 56.01 -0.68 34.46
N PRO A 5 54.67 -0.84 34.28
CA PRO A 5 53.85 -0.83 33.05
C PRO A 5 52.49 -0.09 33.15
N VAL A 6 51.87 0.02 31.97
CA VAL A 6 50.46 0.32 31.67
C VAL A 6 49.51 -0.74 32.26
N HIS A 7 48.44 -0.31 32.93
CA HIS A 7 47.32 -1.19 33.30
C HIS A 7 46.12 -0.99 32.37
N GLN A 8 45.80 -2.06 31.63
CA GLN A 8 44.52 -2.29 30.97
C GLN A 8 43.41 -2.42 32.03
N ALA A 9 42.28 -1.76 31.80
CA ALA A 9 41.00 -2.11 32.40
C ALA A 9 40.08 -2.65 31.30
N SER A 10 39.79 -3.94 31.40
CA SER A 10 38.89 -4.71 30.57
C SER A 10 37.44 -4.20 30.66
N ILE A 11 36.87 -3.79 29.53
CA ILE A 11 35.43 -3.59 29.38
C ILE A 11 34.82 -4.95 29.02
N SER A 12 34.06 -5.53 29.95
CA SER A 12 33.29 -6.75 29.69
C SER A 12 32.19 -6.45 28.68
N ALA A 13 32.17 -7.22 27.59
CA ALA A 13 31.08 -7.26 26.63
C ALA A 13 29.78 -7.67 27.34
N ALA A 14 28.89 -6.71 27.57
CA ALA A 14 27.49 -7.00 27.87
C ALA A 14 26.83 -7.41 26.55
N GLN A 15 26.55 -8.70 26.43
CA GLN A 15 25.78 -9.29 25.35
C GLN A 15 24.38 -8.67 25.36
N VAL A 16 24.07 -7.86 24.36
CA VAL A 16 22.68 -7.47 24.06
C VAL A 16 22.08 -8.64 23.28
N GLN A 17 21.27 -9.44 23.97
CA GLN A 17 20.36 -10.37 23.30
C GLN A 17 19.25 -9.53 22.68
N GLU A 18 19.31 -9.30 21.37
CA GLU A 18 18.15 -8.87 20.58
C GLU A 18 17.13 -10.01 20.59
N GLU A 19 16.06 -9.87 21.38
CA GLU A 19 14.88 -10.72 21.21
C GLU A 19 14.17 -10.34 19.91
N GLU A 20 14.29 -11.23 18.91
CA GLU A 20 13.59 -11.15 17.63
C GLU A 20 12.07 -11.29 17.83
N ALA A 21 11.39 -10.18 18.11
CA ALA A 21 9.93 -10.12 18.16
C ALA A 21 9.35 -9.65 16.81
N GLY A 22 8.71 -10.56 16.08
CA GLY A 22 7.87 -10.18 14.94
C GLY A 22 6.74 -9.25 15.37
N PHE A 23 6.63 -8.08 14.74
CA PHE A 23 5.64 -7.06 15.09
C PHE A 23 4.24 -7.48 14.61
N ALA A 24 3.29 -7.69 15.55
CA ALA A 24 1.85 -7.63 15.30
C ALA A 24 1.27 -6.50 16.14
N THR A 25 0.40 -5.68 15.56
CA THR A 25 -0.16 -4.46 16.16
C THR A 25 -1.66 -4.66 16.41
N GLU A 26 -2.21 -4.10 17.49
CA GLU A 26 -3.53 -4.39 18.11
C GLU A 26 -4.74 -4.59 17.17
N ASP A 27 -4.78 -3.91 16.03
CA ASP A 27 -5.89 -4.00 15.07
C ASP A 27 -5.87 -5.27 14.20
N GLU A 28 -4.80 -6.08 14.26
CA GLU A 28 -4.73 -7.34 13.51
C GLU A 28 -5.74 -8.37 14.02
N ASP A 29 -5.91 -8.54 15.33
CA ASP A 29 -6.77 -9.62 15.84
C ASP A 29 -8.26 -9.29 15.72
N SER A 30 -8.70 -8.04 15.93
CA SER A 30 -10.13 -7.71 15.83
C SER A 30 -10.63 -7.69 14.38
N ASP A 31 -9.81 -7.22 13.44
CA ASP A 31 -10.16 -7.25 12.02
C ASP A 31 -9.94 -8.69 11.46
N ALA A 32 -8.90 -9.43 11.87
CA ALA A 32 -8.68 -10.81 11.42
C ALA A 32 -9.72 -11.80 11.97
N ASP A 33 -10.19 -11.67 13.22
CA ASP A 33 -11.23 -12.56 13.75
C ASP A 33 -12.59 -12.32 13.07
N ALA A 34 -12.93 -11.05 12.79
CA ALA A 34 -14.13 -10.70 12.03
C ALA A 34 -14.03 -11.13 10.56
N GLU A 35 -12.85 -11.02 9.95
CA GLU A 35 -12.58 -11.38 8.55
C GLU A 35 -12.43 -12.90 8.35
N ALA A 36 -11.84 -13.63 9.30
CA ALA A 36 -11.77 -15.09 9.32
C ALA A 36 -13.14 -15.72 9.56
N ALA A 37 -13.95 -15.15 10.46
CA ALA A 37 -15.34 -15.56 10.66
C ALA A 37 -16.17 -15.33 9.38
N ALA A 38 -15.95 -14.23 8.66
CA ALA A 38 -16.63 -13.97 7.38
C ALA A 38 -16.14 -14.88 6.25
N ALA A 39 -14.87 -15.30 6.25
CA ALA A 39 -14.31 -16.25 5.29
C ALA A 39 -14.84 -17.68 5.53
N ALA A 40 -14.92 -18.12 6.78
CA ALA A 40 -15.49 -19.42 7.16
C ALA A 40 -16.98 -19.53 6.78
N ASP A 41 -17.76 -18.47 7.02
CA ASP A 41 -19.18 -18.37 6.63
C ASP A 41 -19.38 -18.39 5.08
N MET A 42 -18.33 -18.09 4.31
CA MET A 42 -18.35 -18.13 2.85
C MET A 42 -18.05 -19.53 2.28
N GLU A 43 -17.26 -20.35 2.98
CA GLU A 43 -17.02 -21.76 2.61
C GLU A 43 -18.29 -22.59 2.80
N ASP A 44 -19.10 -22.30 3.83
CA ASP A 44 -20.40 -22.94 4.04
C ASP A 44 -21.48 -22.54 3.02
N LEU A 45 -21.33 -21.39 2.36
CA LEU A 45 -22.19 -20.96 1.24
C LEU A 45 -21.75 -21.53 -0.12
N ALA A 46 -20.58 -22.18 -0.21
CA ALA A 46 -20.06 -22.83 -1.41
C ALA A 46 -20.39 -24.34 -1.49
N GLY A 47 -21.22 -24.86 -0.57
CA GLY A 47 -21.78 -26.21 -0.63
C GLY A 47 -22.78 -26.41 -1.79
N PRO A 48 -23.07 -27.67 -2.19
CA PRO A 48 -23.85 -27.97 -3.38
C PRO A 48 -25.26 -27.38 -3.26
N PHE A 49 -25.59 -26.44 -4.16
CA PHE A 49 -26.89 -25.82 -4.42
C PHE A 49 -28.08 -26.40 -3.61
N SER A 50 -28.27 -25.90 -2.40
CA SER A 50 -29.56 -25.96 -1.71
C SER A 50 -30.41 -24.80 -2.20
N LYS A 51 -31.50 -25.11 -2.91
CA LYS A 51 -32.51 -24.14 -3.36
C LYS A 51 -33.26 -23.56 -2.14
N GLN A 52 -32.66 -22.62 -1.41
CA GLN A 52 -33.42 -21.73 -0.54
C GLN A 52 -33.63 -20.39 -1.23
N LYS A 53 -34.88 -20.19 -1.68
CA LYS A 53 -35.37 -18.92 -2.23
C LYS A 53 -35.33 -17.85 -1.14
N VAL A 54 -34.26 -17.08 -1.08
CA VAL A 54 -34.28 -15.77 -0.43
C VAL A 54 -35.02 -14.82 -1.37
N ASN A 55 -36.27 -14.53 -1.04
CA ASN A 55 -37.13 -13.65 -1.81
C ASN A 55 -36.79 -12.19 -1.48
N GLN A 56 -35.68 -11.68 -2.02
CA GLN A 56 -35.39 -10.24 -2.05
C GLN A 56 -35.70 -9.70 -3.45
N PRO A 57 -36.26 -8.48 -3.57
CA PRO A 57 -36.53 -7.89 -4.87
C PRO A 57 -35.20 -7.67 -5.59
N ALA A 58 -34.91 -8.52 -6.58
CA ALA A 58 -33.85 -8.26 -7.53
C ALA A 58 -34.15 -6.91 -8.18
N ALA A 59 -33.21 -5.97 -8.12
CA ALA A 59 -33.28 -4.76 -8.92
C ALA A 59 -33.48 -5.19 -10.38
N ILE A 60 -34.66 -4.87 -10.93
CA ILE A 60 -35.05 -5.24 -12.28
C ILE A 60 -34.15 -4.44 -13.22
N SER A 61 -33.04 -5.02 -13.65
CA SER A 61 -32.24 -4.44 -14.74
C SER A 61 -33.06 -4.57 -16.02
N LEU A 62 -33.41 -3.45 -16.64
CA LEU A 62 -34.06 -3.43 -17.96
C LEU A 62 -33.18 -4.19 -18.97
N PRO A 63 -33.77 -4.93 -19.92
CA PRO A 63 -33.02 -5.64 -20.95
C PRO A 63 -32.09 -4.67 -21.69
N GLY A 64 -30.78 -4.95 -21.69
CA GLY A 64 -29.77 -4.16 -22.40
C GLY A 64 -28.97 -3.14 -21.55
N GLN A 65 -29.26 -2.97 -20.25
CA GLN A 65 -28.45 -2.11 -19.40
C GLN A 65 -27.29 -2.87 -18.70
N PRO A 66 -26.10 -2.24 -18.55
CA PRO A 66 -25.00 -2.81 -17.76
C PRO A 66 -25.42 -3.11 -16.32
N LYS A 67 -24.99 -4.25 -15.78
CA LYS A 67 -25.28 -4.64 -14.40
C LYS A 67 -24.38 -3.86 -13.43
N PRO A 68 -24.82 -3.60 -12.17
CA PRO A 68 -23.95 -3.06 -11.14
C PRO A 68 -22.80 -4.03 -10.84
N MET A 69 -21.63 -3.49 -10.53
CA MET A 69 -20.47 -4.29 -10.09
C MET A 69 -20.70 -4.87 -8.68
N LEU A 70 -21.35 -4.08 -7.82
CA LEU A 70 -21.77 -4.43 -6.48
C LEU A 70 -23.10 -5.19 -6.51
N THR A 71 -23.03 -6.51 -6.59
CA THR A 71 -24.19 -7.38 -6.38
C THR A 71 -24.68 -7.33 -4.93
N PRO A 72 -25.94 -7.70 -4.61
CA PRO A 72 -26.43 -7.71 -3.23
C PRO A 72 -25.55 -8.55 -2.28
N VAL A 73 -25.09 -9.72 -2.75
CA VAL A 73 -24.22 -10.62 -1.98
C VAL A 73 -22.86 -9.97 -1.72
N LEU A 74 -22.24 -9.39 -2.76
CA LEU A 74 -20.96 -8.71 -2.62
C LEU A 74 -21.06 -7.50 -1.69
N ARG A 75 -22.16 -6.74 -1.80
CA ARG A 75 -22.45 -5.59 -0.94
C ARG A 75 -22.55 -6.00 0.53
N ALA A 76 -23.27 -7.07 0.84
CA ALA A 76 -23.39 -7.59 2.20
C ALA A 76 -22.03 -8.03 2.76
N SER A 77 -21.24 -8.78 1.97
CA SER A 77 -19.92 -9.26 2.40
C SER A 77 -18.92 -8.13 2.63
N LEU A 78 -18.80 -7.18 1.70
CA LEU A 78 -17.89 -6.04 1.84
C LEU A 78 -18.28 -5.14 3.02
N SER A 79 -19.58 -4.95 3.27
CA SER A 79 -20.07 -4.15 4.39
C SER A 79 -19.68 -4.77 5.74
N LYS A 80 -19.77 -6.12 5.88
CA LYS A 80 -19.30 -6.83 7.09
C LYS A 80 -17.80 -6.59 7.35
N GLN A 81 -17.01 -6.40 6.30
CA GLN A 81 -15.57 -6.17 6.36
C GLN A 81 -15.19 -4.69 6.49
N GLY A 82 -16.16 -3.84 6.84
CA GLY A 82 -15.95 -2.43 7.15
C GLY A 82 -15.92 -1.48 5.94
N TYR A 83 -16.26 -1.94 4.73
CA TYR A 83 -16.34 -1.07 3.56
C TYR A 83 -17.59 -0.19 3.64
N LYS A 84 -17.43 1.09 3.28
CA LYS A 84 -18.54 1.96 2.92
C LYS A 84 -18.61 2.01 1.40
N LEU A 85 -19.66 1.42 0.86
CA LEU A 85 -19.83 1.23 -0.58
C LEU A 85 -20.55 2.42 -1.20
N ILE A 86 -20.07 2.86 -2.36
CA ILE A 86 -20.51 4.08 -3.04
C ILE A 86 -21.05 3.66 -4.40
N GLY A 87 -22.31 4.00 -4.66
CA GLY A 87 -22.97 3.71 -5.93
C GLY A 87 -23.04 2.23 -6.26
N SER A 88 -22.73 1.90 -7.51
CA SER A 88 -22.78 0.58 -8.12
C SER A 88 -21.42 -0.12 -8.20
N HIS A 89 -20.29 0.56 -7.95
CA HIS A 89 -18.96 -0.03 -8.16
C HIS A 89 -17.79 0.48 -7.29
N SER A 90 -18.00 1.48 -6.43
CA SER A 90 -16.93 2.14 -5.68
C SER A 90 -16.98 1.84 -4.19
N GLY A 91 -15.91 2.14 -3.46
CA GLY A 91 -15.89 2.00 -2.00
C GLY A 91 -14.76 2.73 -1.31
N VAL A 92 -14.94 2.98 -0.01
CA VAL A 92 -13.95 3.59 0.89
C VAL A 92 -13.89 2.78 2.19
N LYS A 93 -12.71 2.65 2.79
CA LYS A 93 -12.50 1.99 4.08
C LYS A 93 -11.48 2.81 4.89
N LEU A 94 -11.60 2.81 6.22
CA LEU A 94 -10.54 3.37 7.05
C LEU A 94 -9.32 2.44 7.05
N CYS A 95 -8.16 3.00 6.70
CA CYS A 95 -6.90 2.30 6.83
C CYS A 95 -6.62 2.03 8.32
N ARG A 96 -6.03 0.88 8.63
CA ARG A 96 -5.52 0.57 9.98
C ARG A 96 -4.64 1.68 10.54
N TRP A 97 -3.76 2.22 9.71
CA TRP A 97 -2.83 3.28 10.12
C TRP A 97 -3.52 4.62 10.38
N THR A 98 -4.69 4.87 9.78
CA THR A 98 -5.55 5.98 10.19
C THR A 98 -6.02 5.78 11.62
N LYS A 99 -6.51 4.57 11.97
CA LYS A 99 -6.93 4.23 13.34
C LYS A 99 -5.79 4.37 14.35
N SER A 100 -4.57 3.97 13.97
CA SER A 100 -3.35 4.09 14.79
C SER A 100 -2.96 5.55 15.02
N MET A 101 -2.83 6.34 13.95
CA MET A 101 -2.37 7.73 14.04
C MET A 101 -3.43 8.64 14.68
N LEU A 102 -4.73 8.32 14.59
CA LEU A 102 -5.79 8.95 15.38
C LEU A 102 -5.56 8.84 16.89
N ARG A 103 -4.87 7.79 17.34
CA ARG A 103 -4.49 7.58 18.75
C ARG A 103 -3.11 8.12 19.10
N GLY A 104 -2.38 8.68 18.14
CA GLY A 104 -1.00 9.08 18.33
C GLY A 104 -0.04 7.89 18.47
N ARG A 105 -0.35 6.75 17.82
CA ARG A 105 0.43 5.50 17.91
C ARG A 105 1.29 5.22 16.68
N GLY A 106 1.49 6.21 15.83
CA GLY A 106 2.27 6.11 14.60
C GLY A 106 1.40 6.02 13.35
N GLY A 107 1.90 6.63 12.28
CA GLY A 107 1.41 6.49 10.92
C GLY A 107 2.04 5.31 10.16
N CYS A 108 1.54 5.04 8.95
CA CYS A 108 2.17 4.03 8.09
C CYS A 108 3.55 4.48 7.60
N TYR A 109 4.31 3.57 7.01
CA TYR A 109 5.63 3.84 6.43
C TYR A 109 5.67 5.03 5.46
N LYS A 110 4.55 5.36 4.80
CA LYS A 110 4.48 6.52 3.90
C LYS A 110 4.61 7.85 4.62
N HIS A 111 4.37 7.89 5.93
CA HIS A 111 4.67 9.05 6.75
C HIS A 111 6.18 9.30 6.78
N ALA A 112 6.97 8.28 7.13
CA ALA A 112 8.42 8.34 7.09
C ALA A 112 8.94 8.70 5.69
N PHE A 113 8.42 8.03 4.66
CA PHE A 113 8.98 8.15 3.31
C PHE A 113 8.64 9.46 2.62
N TYR A 114 7.41 9.96 2.79
CA TYR A 114 6.86 11.04 1.95
C TYR A 114 6.14 12.15 2.71
N GLY A 115 5.99 12.04 4.04
CA GLY A 115 5.24 12.98 4.85
C GLY A 115 3.71 12.78 4.82
N ILE A 116 3.22 11.59 4.45
CA ILE A 116 1.77 11.31 4.46
C ILE A 116 1.27 11.13 5.89
N GLU A 117 0.41 12.02 6.34
CA GLU A 117 -0.30 11.89 7.61
C GLU A 117 -1.45 10.87 7.46
N SER A 118 -1.30 9.69 8.07
CA SER A 118 -2.23 8.57 7.87
C SER A 118 -3.65 8.86 8.37
N HIS A 119 -3.82 9.69 9.40
CA HIS A 119 -5.15 10.11 9.87
C HIS A 119 -5.83 11.11 8.95
N ARG A 120 -5.12 11.68 7.98
CA ARG A 120 -5.65 12.59 6.93
C ARG A 120 -5.67 11.95 5.54
N CYS A 121 -5.47 10.62 5.49
CA CYS A 121 -5.45 9.84 4.27
C CYS A 121 -6.75 9.05 4.09
N MET A 122 -7.44 9.31 2.99
CA MET A 122 -8.61 8.57 2.55
C MET A 122 -8.20 7.42 1.63
N GLU A 123 -8.54 6.18 1.98
CA GLU A 123 -8.29 5.01 1.15
C GLU A 123 -9.57 4.58 0.41
N THR A 124 -9.58 4.71 -0.91
CA THR A 124 -10.75 4.47 -1.75
C THR A 124 -10.39 3.75 -3.04
N THR A 125 -11.42 3.29 -3.75
CA THR A 125 -11.31 2.78 -5.13
C THR A 125 -12.54 3.15 -5.94
N PRO A 126 -12.38 3.63 -7.19
CA PRO A 126 -13.47 3.79 -8.13
C PRO A 126 -13.79 2.48 -8.87
N SER A 127 -13.05 1.40 -8.65
CA SER A 127 -13.27 0.11 -9.31
C SER A 127 -12.88 -1.05 -8.40
N LEU A 128 -13.87 -1.79 -7.91
CA LEU A 128 -13.63 -3.05 -7.18
C LEU A 128 -13.17 -4.18 -8.12
N ALA A 129 -13.29 -4.01 -9.44
CA ALA A 129 -12.90 -5.00 -10.43
C ALA A 129 -11.39 -4.96 -10.71
N CYS A 130 -10.80 -6.13 -10.96
CA CYS A 130 -9.37 -6.26 -11.27
C CYS A 130 -9.12 -7.10 -12.52
N ALA A 131 -7.97 -6.87 -13.17
CA ALA A 131 -7.47 -7.71 -14.26
C ALA A 131 -6.57 -8.86 -13.77
N ASN A 132 -6.27 -8.92 -12.48
CA ASN A 132 -5.40 -9.92 -11.85
C ASN A 132 -6.14 -10.69 -10.75
N LYS A 133 -5.65 -11.89 -10.45
CA LYS A 133 -6.12 -12.76 -9.36
C LYS A 133 -4.95 -13.18 -8.46
N CYS A 134 -4.22 -12.18 -7.95
CA CYS A 134 -2.96 -12.43 -7.25
C CYS A 134 -3.11 -13.40 -6.06
N VAL A 135 -2.09 -14.19 -5.79
CA VAL A 135 -2.06 -15.21 -4.71
C VAL A 135 -2.07 -14.60 -3.31
N PHE A 136 -1.57 -13.37 -3.18
CA PHE A 136 -1.53 -12.60 -1.93
C PHE A 136 -2.69 -11.60 -1.82
N CYS A 137 -3.54 -11.48 -2.84
CA CYS A 137 -4.68 -10.57 -2.76
C CYS A 137 -5.68 -11.13 -1.74
N TRP A 138 -5.75 -10.48 -0.59
CA TRP A 138 -6.54 -10.83 0.59
C TRP A 138 -8.06 -11.01 0.35
N ARG A 139 -8.54 -10.72 -0.86
CA ARG A 139 -9.93 -10.93 -1.26
C ARG A 139 -10.20 -12.29 -1.90
N HIS A 140 -9.19 -13.17 -1.94
CA HIS A 140 -9.34 -14.60 -2.24
C HIS A 140 -10.21 -14.87 -3.48
N HIS A 141 -10.02 -14.06 -4.52
CA HIS A 141 -10.69 -14.17 -5.84
C HIS A 141 -12.22 -13.95 -5.83
N THR A 142 -12.79 -13.38 -4.76
CA THR A 142 -14.22 -13.04 -4.65
C THR A 142 -14.62 -11.77 -5.38
N ASN A 143 -13.65 -10.89 -5.66
CA ASN A 143 -13.91 -9.65 -6.36
C ASN A 143 -14.28 -9.88 -7.83
N PRO A 144 -15.08 -8.98 -8.43
CA PRO A 144 -15.28 -8.95 -9.86
C PRO A 144 -13.95 -8.90 -10.61
N VAL A 145 -13.88 -9.60 -11.73
CA VAL A 145 -12.72 -9.53 -12.62
C VAL A 145 -13.15 -9.12 -14.02
N GLY A 146 -12.26 -8.41 -14.71
CA GLY A 146 -12.52 -7.87 -16.04
C GLY A 146 -11.24 -7.43 -16.74
N ARG A 147 -11.28 -7.47 -18.08
CA ARG A 147 -10.25 -6.91 -18.95
C ARG A 147 -10.64 -5.53 -19.50
N GLU A 148 -11.89 -5.14 -19.29
CA GLU A 148 -12.48 -3.88 -19.76
C GLU A 148 -13.64 -3.49 -18.84
N TRP A 149 -14.08 -2.23 -18.94
CA TRP A 149 -15.23 -1.73 -18.20
C TRP A 149 -16.54 -2.21 -18.85
N ARG A 150 -17.39 -2.90 -18.08
CA ARG A 150 -18.68 -3.46 -18.55
C ARG A 150 -19.85 -3.27 -17.59
N TRP A 151 -19.64 -2.49 -16.53
CA TRP A 151 -20.61 -2.30 -15.45
C TRP A 151 -21.33 -0.96 -15.60
N GLN A 152 -22.42 -0.81 -14.84
CA GLN A 152 -23.00 0.50 -14.59
C GLN A 152 -21.89 1.46 -14.14
N MET A 153 -21.86 2.66 -14.71
CA MET A 153 -20.83 3.65 -14.46
C MET A 153 -21.47 4.81 -13.70
N ASP A 154 -21.06 4.98 -12.45
CA ASP A 154 -21.45 6.12 -11.63
C ASP A 154 -20.64 7.36 -12.04
N ASP A 155 -21.19 8.53 -11.74
CA ASP A 155 -20.57 9.81 -12.04
C ASP A 155 -19.34 10.06 -11.13
N PRO A 156 -18.22 10.60 -11.66
CA PRO A 156 -17.02 10.83 -10.88
C PRO A 156 -17.22 11.79 -9.70
N ASP A 157 -18.03 12.85 -9.84
CA ASP A 157 -18.26 13.80 -8.75
C ASP A 157 -19.01 13.12 -7.61
N MET A 158 -20.01 12.28 -7.94
CA MET A 158 -20.72 11.47 -6.96
C MET A 158 -19.79 10.51 -6.22
N ILE A 159 -18.81 9.90 -6.91
CA ILE A 159 -17.83 9.01 -6.29
C ILE A 159 -16.92 9.77 -5.34
N VAL A 160 -16.38 10.92 -5.75
CA VAL A 160 -15.50 11.74 -4.93
C VAL A 160 -16.23 12.24 -3.69
N GLU A 161 -17.41 12.85 -3.85
CA GLU A 161 -18.19 13.36 -2.71
C GLU A 161 -18.62 12.23 -1.77
N GLY A 162 -19.12 11.12 -2.32
CA GLY A 162 -19.51 9.95 -1.53
C GLY A 162 -18.33 9.37 -0.75
N ALA A 163 -17.13 9.34 -1.32
CA ALA A 163 -15.93 8.88 -0.62
C ALA A 163 -15.54 9.82 0.53
N ILE A 164 -15.55 11.13 0.27
CA ILE A 164 -15.24 12.16 1.26
C ILE A 164 -16.21 12.10 2.44
N GLU A 165 -17.51 12.10 2.16
CA GLU A 165 -18.57 12.07 3.17
C GLU A 165 -18.48 10.81 4.04
N MET A 166 -18.32 9.64 3.41
CA MET A 166 -18.24 8.37 4.13
C MET A 166 -16.95 8.25 4.94
N HIS A 167 -15.81 8.74 4.42
CA HIS A 167 -14.57 8.80 5.18
C HIS A 167 -14.70 9.70 6.41
N GLN A 168 -15.21 10.92 6.24
CA GLN A 168 -15.46 11.85 7.34
C GLN A 168 -16.43 11.29 8.37
N LYS A 169 -17.47 10.57 7.94
CA LYS A 169 -18.39 9.89 8.84
C LYS A 169 -17.65 8.84 9.68
N MET A 170 -16.81 8.01 9.07
CA MET A 170 -16.00 7.04 9.81
C MET A 170 -15.02 7.71 10.78
N ILE A 171 -14.38 8.83 10.41
CA ILE A 171 -13.54 9.60 11.34
C ILE A 171 -14.36 10.12 12.54
N LYS A 172 -15.57 10.63 12.30
CA LYS A 172 -16.47 11.09 13.38
C LYS A 172 -16.87 9.96 14.33
N GLU A 173 -17.07 8.75 13.82
CA GLU A 173 -17.41 7.56 14.62
C GLU A 173 -16.30 7.19 15.62
N TYR A 174 -15.06 7.65 15.41
CA TYR A 174 -13.95 7.45 16.35
C TYR A 174 -13.96 8.43 17.55
N ARG A 175 -14.89 9.38 17.60
CA ARG A 175 -15.05 10.27 18.75
C ARG A 175 -15.45 9.47 20.00
N GLY A 176 -14.64 9.59 21.05
CA GLY A 176 -14.87 8.91 22.33
C GLY A 176 -14.29 7.49 22.39
N VAL A 177 -13.66 7.01 21.32
CA VAL A 177 -12.89 5.75 21.36
C VAL A 177 -11.65 5.96 22.23
N PRO A 178 -11.32 5.03 23.17
CA PRO A 178 -10.16 5.17 24.04
C PRO A 178 -8.85 5.40 23.27
N GLY A 179 -8.06 6.35 23.78
CA GLY A 179 -6.77 6.77 23.22
C GLY A 179 -6.86 7.71 22.01
N VAL A 180 -8.03 7.91 21.40
CA VAL A 180 -8.16 8.81 20.25
C VAL A 180 -8.03 10.26 20.70
N LYS A 181 -7.16 11.00 20.00
CA LYS A 181 -6.85 12.41 20.26
C LYS A 181 -7.87 13.31 19.57
N VAL A 182 -8.36 14.34 20.26
CA VAL A 182 -9.42 15.23 19.74
C VAL A 182 -8.91 16.06 18.58
N GLU A 183 -7.67 16.54 18.69
CA GLU A 183 -6.93 17.25 17.64
C GLU A 183 -6.75 16.38 16.39
N ARG A 184 -6.45 15.08 16.54
CA ARG A 184 -6.30 14.15 15.41
C ARG A 184 -7.63 13.90 14.69
N ILE A 185 -8.76 13.88 15.39
CA ILE A 185 -10.09 13.85 14.76
C ILE A 185 -10.31 15.14 13.94
N ALA A 186 -10.01 16.30 14.51
CA ALA A 186 -10.19 17.58 13.83
C ALA A 186 -9.33 17.67 12.55
N GLU A 187 -8.08 17.21 12.61
CA GLU A 187 -7.18 17.10 11.46
C GLU A 187 -7.69 16.08 10.43
N GLY A 188 -8.13 14.89 10.88
CA GLY A 188 -8.63 13.83 9.98
C GLY A 188 -9.91 14.19 9.24
N MET A 189 -10.71 15.10 9.81
CA MET A 189 -11.86 15.70 9.11
C MET A 189 -11.42 16.58 7.92
N GLN A 190 -10.19 17.12 7.97
CA GLN A 190 -9.54 17.89 6.91
C GLN A 190 -8.57 17.01 6.14
N MET A 191 -9.10 16.04 5.39
CA MET A 191 -8.30 15.12 4.57
C MET A 191 -7.39 15.86 3.58
N ARG A 192 -6.19 15.30 3.38
CA ARG A 192 -5.12 15.86 2.54
C ARG A 192 -4.61 14.90 1.49
N HIS A 193 -4.89 13.61 1.67
CA HIS A 193 -4.36 12.55 0.84
C HIS A 193 -5.48 11.59 0.45
N CYS A 194 -5.44 11.11 -0.80
CA CYS A 194 -6.31 10.08 -1.32
C CYS A 194 -5.46 8.95 -1.90
N ALA A 195 -5.50 7.79 -1.24
CA ALA A 195 -4.93 6.56 -1.72
C ALA A 195 -5.96 5.82 -2.59
N LEU A 196 -5.76 5.88 -3.90
CA LEU A 196 -6.49 5.09 -4.89
C LEU A 196 -5.84 3.70 -4.96
N SER A 197 -6.04 2.91 -3.90
CA SER A 197 -5.36 1.64 -3.69
C SER A 197 -6.12 0.64 -2.80
N LEU A 198 -7.41 0.89 -2.52
CA LEU A 198 -8.16 0.06 -1.57
C LEU A 198 -8.29 -1.40 -2.03
N VAL A 199 -8.86 -1.60 -3.21
CA VAL A 199 -9.09 -2.91 -3.83
C VAL A 199 -9.44 -2.74 -5.30
N GLY A 200 -9.26 -3.79 -6.09
CA GLY A 200 -9.49 -3.76 -7.53
C GLY A 200 -8.38 -3.02 -8.26
N GLU A 201 -8.70 -2.51 -9.44
CA GLU A 201 -7.77 -1.78 -10.30
C GLU A 201 -8.38 -0.40 -10.63
N PRO A 202 -7.98 0.67 -9.92
CA PRO A 202 -8.56 2.00 -10.08
C PRO A 202 -8.45 2.55 -11.51
N ILE A 203 -7.36 2.24 -12.22
CA ILE A 203 -7.13 2.72 -13.60
C ILE A 203 -8.11 2.13 -14.63
N MET A 204 -8.87 1.09 -14.24
CA MET A 204 -9.93 0.52 -15.08
C MET A 204 -11.14 1.47 -15.20
N TYR A 205 -11.34 2.38 -14.25
CA TYR A 205 -12.48 3.30 -14.29
C TYR A 205 -12.32 4.32 -15.44
N PRO A 206 -13.24 4.36 -16.43
CA PRO A 206 -13.05 5.16 -17.65
C PRO A 206 -12.89 6.67 -17.44
N LYS A 207 -13.45 7.20 -16.35
CA LYS A 207 -13.38 8.64 -16.00
C LYS A 207 -12.40 8.92 -14.86
N LEU A 208 -11.33 8.13 -14.70
CA LEU A 208 -10.36 8.31 -13.61
C LEU A 208 -9.78 9.74 -13.55
N ASN A 209 -9.45 10.35 -14.69
CA ASN A 209 -8.93 11.72 -14.70
C ASN A 209 -9.91 12.75 -14.11
N ALA A 210 -11.22 12.53 -14.22
CA ALA A 210 -12.22 13.39 -13.58
C ALA A 210 -12.21 13.22 -12.04
N ILE A 211 -12.01 11.99 -11.54
CA ILE A 211 -11.79 11.74 -10.10
C ILE A 211 -10.55 12.50 -9.62
N LEU A 212 -9.44 12.41 -10.36
CA LEU A 212 -8.20 13.09 -10.02
C LEU A 212 -8.38 14.61 -9.97
N ALA A 213 -9.03 15.18 -11.00
CA ALA A 213 -9.36 16.60 -11.03
C ALA A 213 -10.23 17.02 -9.83
N GLY A 214 -11.24 16.22 -9.47
CA GLY A 214 -12.08 16.49 -8.30
C GLY A 214 -11.31 16.48 -6.98
N LEU A 215 -10.33 15.58 -6.83
CA LEU A 215 -9.45 15.53 -5.67
C LEU A 215 -8.51 16.75 -5.61
N HIS A 216 -7.83 17.07 -6.71
CA HIS A 216 -6.87 18.18 -6.76
C HIS A 216 -7.53 19.55 -6.60
N GLN A 217 -8.75 19.75 -7.14
CA GLN A 217 -9.54 20.97 -6.90
C GLN A 217 -9.83 21.20 -5.41
N ARG A 218 -9.87 20.13 -4.61
CA ARG A 218 -10.07 20.18 -3.14
C ARG A 218 -8.74 20.18 -2.37
N HIS A 219 -7.60 20.36 -3.05
CA HIS A 219 -6.25 20.26 -2.47
C HIS A 219 -5.95 18.90 -1.82
N ILE A 220 -6.58 17.83 -2.31
CA ILE A 220 -6.32 16.46 -1.87
C ILE A 220 -5.30 15.83 -2.82
N SER A 221 -4.11 15.50 -2.30
CA SER A 221 -3.08 14.80 -3.06
C SER A 221 -3.51 13.37 -3.44
N SER A 222 -3.04 12.87 -4.58
CA SER A 222 -3.47 11.59 -5.14
C SER A 222 -2.33 10.58 -5.29
N PHE A 223 -2.56 9.38 -4.78
CA PHE A 223 -1.63 8.25 -4.82
C PHE A 223 -2.32 7.10 -5.54
N LEU A 224 -1.95 6.88 -6.80
CA LEU A 224 -2.57 5.85 -7.65
C LEU A 224 -1.69 4.61 -7.69
N VAL A 225 -2.26 3.45 -7.37
CA VAL A 225 -1.61 2.14 -7.50
C VAL A 225 -2.25 1.37 -8.65
N THR A 226 -1.41 0.81 -9.52
CA THR A 226 -1.84 -0.05 -10.63
C THR A 226 -1.02 -1.34 -10.72
N ASN A 227 -1.64 -2.40 -11.25
CA ASN A 227 -0.99 -3.67 -11.59
C ASN A 227 -0.36 -3.70 -12.99
N ALA A 228 -0.30 -2.55 -13.68
CA ALA A 228 0.33 -2.39 -14.99
C ALA A 228 -0.26 -3.26 -16.11
N GLN A 229 -1.58 -3.51 -16.08
CA GLN A 229 -2.30 -4.22 -17.15
C GLN A 229 -3.08 -3.30 -18.10
N PHE A 230 -2.98 -1.97 -17.95
CA PHE A 230 -3.78 -0.99 -18.70
C PHE A 230 -2.89 0.14 -19.28
N PRO A 231 -2.00 -0.17 -20.25
CA PRO A 231 -1.03 0.79 -20.77
C PRO A 231 -1.66 2.00 -21.47
N GLU A 232 -2.82 1.85 -22.12
CA GLU A 232 -3.48 3.00 -22.78
C GLU A 232 -4.03 3.99 -21.75
N GLN A 233 -4.66 3.48 -20.70
CA GLN A 233 -5.16 4.28 -19.59
C GLN A 233 -3.99 4.95 -18.86
N LEU A 234 -2.88 4.24 -18.65
CA LEU A 234 -1.66 4.80 -18.06
C LEU A 234 -1.05 5.91 -18.92
N ARG A 235 -1.03 5.73 -20.24
CA ARG A 235 -0.55 6.76 -21.18
C ARG A 235 -1.36 8.05 -21.05
N ASN A 236 -2.69 7.92 -21.00
CA ASN A 236 -3.63 9.04 -20.93
C ASN A 236 -3.88 9.56 -19.51
N LEU A 237 -3.24 8.99 -18.51
CA LEU A 237 -3.38 9.40 -17.11
C LEU A 237 -2.81 10.80 -16.89
N ASP A 238 -3.65 11.69 -16.34
CA ASP A 238 -3.24 13.02 -15.90
C ASP A 238 -2.26 12.95 -14.72
N PRO A 239 -1.48 14.00 -14.44
CA PRO A 239 -0.56 13.98 -13.31
C PRO A 239 -1.23 13.64 -11.98
N VAL A 240 -0.72 12.62 -11.29
CA VAL A 240 -1.02 12.33 -9.89
C VAL A 240 0.15 12.75 -9.02
N THR A 241 -0.07 12.93 -7.71
CA THR A 241 1.01 13.32 -6.79
C THR A 241 2.13 12.29 -6.78
N GLN A 242 1.78 11.00 -6.75
CA GLN A 242 2.72 9.89 -6.87
C GLN A 242 2.05 8.66 -7.51
N LEU A 243 2.69 8.11 -8.55
CA LEU A 243 2.19 6.99 -9.34
C LEU A 243 2.95 5.70 -9.01
N TYR A 244 2.22 4.67 -8.63
CA TYR A 244 2.74 3.38 -8.22
C TYR A 244 2.43 2.29 -9.23
N VAL A 245 3.43 1.49 -9.56
CA VAL A 245 3.26 0.18 -10.18
C VAL A 245 3.63 -0.89 -9.16
N SER A 246 2.71 -1.82 -8.90
CA SER A 246 3.05 -3.03 -8.13
C SER A 246 3.87 -3.95 -9.05
N VAL A 247 5.08 -4.28 -8.62
CA VAL A 247 6.01 -5.16 -9.35
C VAL A 247 6.26 -6.36 -8.45
N ASP A 248 5.32 -7.30 -8.47
CA ASP A 248 5.27 -8.41 -7.51
C ASP A 248 6.11 -9.63 -7.96
N ALA A 249 6.63 -9.60 -9.19
CA ALA A 249 7.54 -10.59 -9.74
C ALA A 249 8.36 -10.00 -10.90
N ALA A 250 9.56 -10.55 -11.13
CA ALA A 250 10.51 -9.99 -12.10
C ALA A 250 10.58 -10.74 -13.44
N THR A 251 9.90 -11.88 -13.58
CA THR A 251 9.87 -12.66 -14.83
C THR A 251 8.44 -12.93 -15.30
N ARG A 252 8.29 -13.29 -16.58
CA ARG A 252 6.99 -13.67 -17.15
C ARG A 252 6.32 -14.80 -16.37
N ASP A 253 7.08 -15.82 -16.02
CA ASP A 253 6.54 -17.03 -15.39
C ASP A 253 6.19 -16.80 -13.93
N SER A 254 7.04 -16.10 -13.19
CA SER A 254 6.75 -15.74 -11.80
C SER A 254 5.61 -14.74 -11.70
N LEU A 255 5.52 -13.74 -12.58
CA LEU A 255 4.37 -12.82 -12.63
C LEU A 255 3.08 -13.58 -12.93
N LYS A 256 3.11 -14.55 -13.84
CA LYS A 256 1.94 -15.40 -14.11
C LYS A 256 1.52 -16.22 -12.89
N ALA A 257 2.49 -16.78 -12.16
CA ALA A 257 2.24 -17.61 -11.00
C ALA A 257 1.68 -16.81 -9.81
N VAL A 258 2.25 -15.61 -9.59
CA VAL A 258 1.95 -14.73 -8.47
C VAL A 258 0.70 -13.90 -8.73
N ASP A 259 0.64 -13.18 -9.85
CA ASP A 259 -0.44 -12.22 -10.12
C ASP A 259 -1.66 -12.83 -10.81
N ARG A 260 -1.47 -13.97 -11.50
CA ARG A 260 -2.52 -14.66 -12.26
C ARG A 260 -3.34 -13.69 -13.14
N PRO A 261 -2.69 -12.94 -14.04
CA PRO A 261 -3.35 -11.96 -14.89
C PRO A 261 -4.32 -12.61 -15.89
N LEU A 262 -5.39 -11.89 -16.23
CA LEU A 262 -6.39 -12.34 -17.20
C LEU A 262 -5.99 -12.14 -18.66
N PHE A 263 -5.08 -11.20 -18.92
CA PHE A 263 -4.58 -10.91 -20.26
C PHE A 263 -3.61 -12.00 -20.72
N LYS A 264 -3.63 -12.35 -22.02
CA LYS A 264 -2.67 -13.32 -22.59
C LYS A 264 -1.29 -12.67 -22.82
N ASP A 265 -1.32 -11.40 -23.18
CA ASP A 265 -0.22 -10.46 -23.40
C ASP A 265 0.19 -9.71 -22.12
N PHE A 266 -0.10 -10.27 -20.94
CA PHE A 266 0.08 -9.59 -19.64
C PHE A 266 1.50 -9.09 -19.40
N TRP A 267 2.51 -9.83 -19.90
CA TRP A 267 3.91 -9.50 -19.71
C TRP A 267 4.34 -8.32 -20.59
N GLU A 268 3.90 -8.33 -21.84
CA GLU A 268 4.12 -7.25 -22.79
C GLU A 268 3.45 -5.96 -22.33
N ARG A 269 2.22 -6.05 -21.80
CA ARG A 269 1.49 -4.92 -21.20
C ARG A 269 2.20 -4.38 -19.97
N PHE A 270 2.69 -5.27 -19.12
CA PHE A 270 3.46 -4.93 -17.93
C PHE A 270 4.73 -4.15 -18.29
N GLN A 271 5.56 -4.69 -19.19
CA GLN A 271 6.77 -4.03 -19.66
C GLN A 271 6.48 -2.68 -20.32
N LEU A 272 5.41 -2.57 -21.12
CA LEU A 272 5.00 -1.31 -21.73
C LEU A 272 4.60 -0.28 -20.66
N CYS A 273 3.90 -0.69 -19.61
CA CYS A 273 3.56 0.22 -18.50
C CYS A 273 4.81 0.72 -17.77
N LEU A 274 5.82 -0.12 -17.59
CA LEU A 274 7.11 0.29 -17.00
C LEU A 274 7.82 1.35 -17.88
N GLN A 275 7.82 1.15 -19.19
CA GLN A 275 8.34 2.15 -20.13
C GLN A 275 7.55 3.46 -20.12
N LEU A 276 6.21 3.38 -20.03
CA LEU A 276 5.34 4.56 -19.92
C LEU A 276 5.60 5.30 -18.60
N LEU A 277 5.88 4.58 -17.52
CA LEU A 277 6.22 5.15 -16.22
C LEU A 277 7.48 6.02 -16.31
N LYS A 278 8.51 5.56 -17.02
CA LYS A 278 9.75 6.33 -17.30
C LYS A 278 9.48 7.68 -17.97
N ALA A 279 8.47 7.74 -18.84
CA ALA A 279 8.11 8.94 -19.56
C ALA A 279 7.25 9.92 -18.73
N LYS A 280 6.74 9.51 -17.57
CA LYS A 280 6.02 10.39 -16.66
C LYS A 280 6.99 11.33 -15.96
N GLN A 281 6.59 12.59 -15.83
CA GLN A 281 7.39 13.62 -15.16
C GLN A 281 7.10 13.71 -13.66
N GLN A 282 5.90 13.30 -13.23
CA GLN A 282 5.54 13.19 -11.81
C GLN A 282 6.32 12.07 -11.11
N ARG A 283 6.24 12.02 -9.78
CA ARG A 283 6.88 10.98 -8.96
C ARG A 283 6.38 9.59 -9.31
N THR A 284 7.31 8.66 -9.52
CA THR A 284 7.01 7.27 -9.90
C THR A 284 7.64 6.27 -8.93
N VAL A 285 6.91 5.20 -8.62
CA VAL A 285 7.32 4.21 -7.62
C VAL A 285 7.10 2.81 -8.16
N TYR A 286 8.13 1.97 -8.04
CA TYR A 286 7.93 0.52 -8.03
C TYR A 286 7.73 0.05 -6.61
N ARG A 287 6.65 -0.66 -6.35
CA ARG A 287 6.42 -1.31 -5.07
C ARG A 287 6.61 -2.81 -5.22
N LEU A 288 7.65 -3.31 -4.57
CA LEU A 288 8.03 -4.73 -4.51
C LEU A 288 7.45 -5.34 -3.24
N THR A 289 6.52 -6.28 -3.40
CA THR A 289 6.04 -7.09 -2.28
C THR A 289 6.91 -8.34 -2.17
N LEU A 290 7.86 -8.36 -1.23
CA LEU A 290 8.76 -9.51 -1.07
C LEU A 290 8.07 -10.65 -0.33
N VAL A 291 8.17 -11.83 -0.94
CA VAL A 291 7.63 -13.08 -0.42
C VAL A 291 8.76 -14.09 -0.37
N LYS A 292 9.11 -14.53 0.85
CA LYS A 292 10.21 -15.46 1.08
C LYS A 292 9.93 -16.80 0.40
N GLY A 293 10.90 -17.27 -0.38
CA GLY A 293 10.79 -18.49 -1.19
C GLY A 293 9.99 -18.37 -2.49
N TRP A 294 9.66 -17.14 -2.93
CA TRP A 294 8.94 -16.90 -4.18
C TRP A 294 9.69 -15.96 -5.12
N ASN A 295 9.91 -14.71 -4.72
CA ASN A 295 10.43 -13.67 -5.62
C ASN A 295 11.75 -13.05 -5.16
N MET A 296 12.27 -13.42 -3.98
CA MET A 296 13.52 -12.85 -3.45
C MET A 296 14.80 -13.33 -4.18
N GLU A 297 14.71 -14.39 -4.99
CA GLU A 297 15.84 -14.94 -5.75
C GLU A 297 16.03 -14.25 -7.12
N GLU A 298 15.08 -13.42 -7.53
CA GLU A 298 15.01 -12.83 -8.89
C GLU A 298 15.77 -11.50 -9.03
N LEU A 299 16.78 -11.24 -8.20
CA LEU A 299 17.49 -9.96 -8.12
C LEU A 299 17.93 -9.43 -9.49
N LYS A 300 18.56 -10.28 -10.30
CA LYS A 300 19.06 -9.89 -11.64
C LYS A 300 17.94 -9.47 -12.58
N ASP A 301 16.77 -10.08 -12.46
CA ASP A 301 15.62 -9.76 -13.31
C ASP A 301 14.93 -8.49 -12.82
N TYR A 302 14.86 -8.24 -11.51
CA TYR A 302 14.40 -6.95 -10.98
C TYR A 302 15.26 -5.80 -11.50
N VAL A 303 16.58 -5.96 -11.51
CA VAL A 303 17.49 -4.92 -12.04
C VAL A 303 17.19 -4.60 -13.51
N LYS A 304 16.89 -5.61 -14.35
CA LYS A 304 16.46 -5.37 -15.74
C LYS A 304 15.16 -4.54 -15.82
N LEU A 305 14.20 -4.77 -14.91
CA LEU A 305 12.97 -3.98 -14.84
C LEU A 305 13.22 -2.55 -14.35
N LEU A 306 14.18 -2.36 -13.44
CA LEU A 306 14.63 -1.04 -12.98
C LEU A 306 15.31 -0.26 -14.11
N GLU A 307 16.16 -0.91 -14.91
CA GLU A 307 16.79 -0.31 -16.10
C GLU A 307 15.74 0.08 -17.15
N LEU A 308 14.69 -0.73 -17.30
CA LEU A 308 13.61 -0.51 -18.25
C LEU A 308 12.79 0.75 -17.94
N GLY A 309 12.29 0.89 -16.71
CA GLY A 309 11.36 1.97 -16.37
C GLY A 309 11.93 3.09 -15.49
N GLN A 310 13.11 2.91 -14.91
CA GLN A 310 13.84 3.93 -14.12
C GLN A 310 12.95 4.75 -13.16
N PRO A 311 12.16 4.10 -12.27
CA PRO A 311 11.29 4.82 -11.35
C PRO A 311 12.08 5.77 -10.46
N ASP A 312 11.41 6.77 -9.88
CA ASP A 312 12.04 7.65 -8.89
C ASP A 312 12.38 6.91 -7.59
N PHE A 313 11.49 5.98 -7.21
CA PHE A 313 11.55 5.26 -5.95
C PHE A 313 11.30 3.76 -6.13
N ILE A 314 11.90 2.98 -5.24
CA ILE A 314 11.65 1.55 -5.08
C ILE A 314 11.25 1.32 -3.62
N GLU A 315 9.98 1.02 -3.39
CA GLU A 315 9.49 0.56 -2.09
C GLU A 315 9.66 -0.95 -2.02
N ILE A 316 10.44 -1.42 -1.06
CA ILE A 316 10.61 -2.86 -0.82
C ILE A 316 9.91 -3.16 0.49
N LYS A 317 8.87 -3.99 0.43
CA LYS A 317 8.01 -4.28 1.57
C LYS A 317 7.84 -5.78 1.76
N GLY A 318 8.04 -6.25 2.98
CA GLY A 318 7.72 -7.63 3.33
C GLY A 318 6.22 -7.89 3.24
N VAL A 319 5.84 -9.05 2.69
CA VAL A 319 4.44 -9.47 2.63
C VAL A 319 3.85 -9.56 4.04
N THR A 320 2.65 -9.01 4.22
CA THR A 320 1.88 -9.22 5.45
C THR A 320 0.98 -10.43 5.24
N TYR A 321 1.05 -11.40 6.15
CA TYR A 321 0.19 -12.58 6.08
C TYR A 321 -1.24 -12.21 6.51
N CYS A 322 -2.22 -12.45 5.63
CA CYS A 322 -3.63 -12.10 5.85
C CYS A 322 -4.50 -13.31 6.27
N GLY A 323 -3.90 -14.36 6.82
CA GLY A 323 -4.61 -15.60 7.15
C GLY A 323 -4.62 -16.62 6.00
N SER A 324 -5.04 -17.85 6.32
CA SER A 324 -5.08 -18.96 5.36
C SER A 324 -6.46 -19.06 4.75
N THR A 325 -6.52 -19.19 3.43
CA THR A 325 -7.71 -19.69 2.72
C THR A 325 -7.26 -20.78 1.76
N GLY A 326 -8.17 -21.68 1.35
CA GLY A 326 -7.85 -22.74 0.39
C GLY A 326 -7.31 -22.26 -0.97
N ALA A 327 -7.33 -20.95 -1.26
CA ALA A 327 -6.87 -20.35 -2.51
C ALA A 327 -5.41 -19.86 -2.51
N SER A 328 -4.75 -19.77 -1.34
CA SER A 328 -3.36 -19.30 -1.22
C SER A 328 -2.49 -20.33 -0.50
N SER A 329 -1.29 -20.59 -1.03
CA SER A 329 -0.29 -21.47 -0.40
C SER A 329 0.69 -20.71 0.51
N LEU A 330 0.46 -19.40 0.72
CA LEU A 330 1.30 -18.58 1.59
C LEU A 330 1.07 -18.94 3.06
N THR A 331 2.14 -18.91 3.84
CA THR A 331 2.13 -19.15 5.29
C THR A 331 2.97 -18.09 5.99
N MET A 332 2.93 -18.05 7.33
CA MET A 332 3.82 -17.18 8.12
C MET A 332 5.31 -17.36 7.80
N LYS A 333 5.75 -18.54 7.34
CA LYS A 333 7.14 -18.78 6.92
C LYS A 333 7.56 -17.97 5.70
N ASN A 334 6.60 -17.47 4.92
CA ASN A 334 6.83 -16.68 3.72
C ASN A 334 6.95 -15.17 4.04
N VAL A 335 6.68 -14.75 5.27
CA VAL A 335 6.85 -13.36 5.72
C VAL A 335 8.34 -13.11 5.99
N PRO A 336 9.00 -12.21 5.25
CA PRO A 336 10.41 -11.89 5.49
C PRO A 336 10.56 -11.03 6.75
N TYR A 337 11.72 -11.14 7.38
CA TYR A 337 12.12 -10.22 8.45
C TYR A 337 12.57 -8.88 7.87
N HIS A 338 12.63 -7.83 8.70
CA HIS A 338 13.13 -6.53 8.25
C HIS A 338 14.56 -6.63 7.68
N LYS A 339 15.43 -7.41 8.33
CA LYS A 339 16.78 -7.69 7.85
C LYS A 339 16.79 -8.31 6.45
N ASP A 340 15.91 -9.29 6.19
CA ASP A 340 15.78 -9.92 4.86
C ASP A 340 15.43 -8.86 3.78
N VAL A 341 14.59 -7.87 4.14
CA VAL A 341 14.22 -6.75 3.25
C VAL A 341 15.40 -5.79 3.03
N VAL A 342 16.16 -5.48 4.08
CA VAL A 342 17.37 -4.63 4.01
C VAL A 342 18.43 -5.26 3.12
N GLU A 343 18.78 -6.53 3.35
CA GLU A 343 19.78 -7.26 2.56
C GLU A 343 19.42 -7.26 1.07
N PHE A 344 18.13 -7.44 0.74
CA PHE A 344 17.66 -7.36 -0.63
C PHE A 344 17.76 -5.94 -1.22
N GLY A 345 17.50 -4.91 -0.42
CA GLY A 345 17.69 -3.50 -0.80
C GLY A 345 19.15 -3.16 -1.10
N GLU A 346 20.07 -3.54 -0.22
CA GLU A 346 21.53 -3.38 -0.42
C GLU A 346 22.01 -4.10 -1.68
N ALA A 347 21.45 -5.28 -1.96
CA ALA A 347 21.74 -6.03 -3.17
C ALA A 347 21.23 -5.30 -4.44
N ILE A 348 20.06 -4.65 -4.40
CA ILE A 348 19.56 -3.79 -5.49
C ILE A 348 20.45 -2.56 -5.67
N GLU A 349 20.83 -1.87 -4.59
CA GLU A 349 21.73 -0.71 -4.67
C GLU A 349 23.06 -1.08 -5.35
N THR A 350 23.65 -2.21 -4.94
CA THR A 350 24.89 -2.72 -5.53
C THR A 350 24.69 -3.08 -7.01
N ALA A 351 23.65 -3.86 -7.33
CA ALA A 351 23.42 -4.36 -8.68
C ALA A 351 22.95 -3.27 -9.66
N SER A 352 22.39 -2.17 -9.15
CA SER A 352 22.06 -0.97 -9.94
C SER A 352 23.23 0.01 -10.10
N ASN A 353 24.46 -0.42 -9.77
CA ASN A 353 25.67 0.40 -9.82
C ASN A 353 25.55 1.73 -9.05
N GLY A 354 24.81 1.72 -7.94
CA GLY A 354 24.62 2.88 -7.08
C GLY A 354 23.73 3.98 -7.66
N ILE A 355 22.99 3.74 -8.76
CA ILE A 355 21.99 4.68 -9.29
C ILE A 355 20.91 4.95 -8.23
N TYR A 356 20.48 3.89 -7.56
CA TYR A 356 19.57 3.95 -6.42
C TYR A 356 20.37 3.83 -5.12
N GLY A 357 19.89 4.48 -4.06
CA GLY A 357 20.43 4.32 -2.71
C GLY A 357 19.35 4.19 -1.67
N LEU A 358 19.67 3.55 -0.55
CA LEU A 358 18.82 3.45 0.63
C LEU A 358 18.55 4.86 1.21
N ALA A 359 17.31 5.31 1.09
CA ALA A 359 16.88 6.66 1.48
C ALA A 359 16.18 6.67 2.83
N CYS A 360 15.24 5.75 3.02
CA CYS A 360 14.44 5.66 4.25
C CYS A 360 14.23 4.21 4.67
N GLU A 361 13.90 4.01 5.94
CA GLU A 361 13.31 2.78 6.44
C GLU A 361 12.07 3.05 7.28
N HIS A 362 11.24 2.05 7.46
CA HIS A 362 10.20 1.99 8.47
C HIS A 362 10.14 0.56 8.98
N ALA A 363 11.02 0.24 9.92
CA ALA A 363 11.21 -1.13 10.41
C ALA A 363 9.90 -1.73 10.96
N HIS A 364 9.06 -0.90 11.59
CA HIS A 364 7.75 -1.31 12.11
C HIS A 364 6.82 -1.87 11.02
N SER A 365 6.93 -1.39 9.77
CA SER A 365 6.16 -1.93 8.63
C SER A 365 6.93 -2.93 7.77
N CYS A 366 8.14 -3.36 8.20
CA CYS A 366 9.03 -4.20 7.41
C CYS A 366 9.22 -3.64 5.98
N CYS A 367 9.59 -2.36 5.89
CA CYS A 367 9.65 -1.64 4.62
C CYS A 367 10.83 -0.69 4.56
N ILE A 368 11.49 -0.64 3.41
CA ILE A 368 12.55 0.31 3.08
C ILE A 368 12.24 1.04 1.78
N LEU A 369 12.89 2.18 1.59
CA LEU A 369 12.81 3.00 0.38
C LEU A 369 14.20 3.14 -0.23
N LEU A 370 14.34 2.75 -1.48
CA LEU A 370 15.44 3.23 -2.31
C LEU A 370 14.96 4.39 -3.17
N ALA A 371 15.82 5.38 -3.38
CA ALA A 371 15.55 6.53 -4.23
C ALA A 371 16.71 6.76 -5.22
N ARG A 372 16.40 7.35 -6.38
CA ARG A 372 17.41 7.78 -7.34
C ARG A 372 18.32 8.86 -6.74
N LYS A 373 19.63 8.56 -6.65
CA LYS A 373 20.60 9.50 -6.07
C LYS A 373 20.71 10.78 -6.88
N ASP A 374 20.72 10.67 -8.21
CA ASP A 374 20.88 11.82 -9.11
C ASP A 374 19.70 12.81 -9.08
N ARG A 375 18.56 12.43 -8.50
CA ARG A 375 17.37 13.29 -8.40
C ARG A 375 17.02 13.69 -6.96
N PHE A 376 17.19 12.77 -6.01
CA PHE A 376 16.68 12.95 -4.64
C PHE A 376 17.78 13.02 -3.58
N LEU A 377 19.06 12.87 -3.93
CA LEU A 377 20.19 13.08 -3.02
C LEU A 377 20.95 14.34 -3.42
N ALA A 378 20.71 15.44 -2.70
CA ALA A 378 21.38 16.71 -2.94
C ALA A 378 22.24 17.09 -1.74
N ASN A 379 23.54 17.32 -1.95
CA ASN A 379 24.50 17.69 -0.91
C ASN A 379 24.49 16.72 0.30
N GLY A 380 24.33 15.43 0.05
CA GLY A 380 24.27 14.39 1.10
C GLY A 380 22.94 14.33 1.86
N VAL A 381 21.92 15.11 1.45
CA VAL A 381 20.60 15.12 2.07
C VAL A 381 19.57 14.52 1.11
N TRP A 382 18.83 13.52 1.59
CA TRP A 382 17.70 12.94 0.88
C TRP A 382 16.52 13.92 0.84
N HIS A 383 15.79 13.96 -0.29
CA HIS A 383 14.64 14.82 -0.52
C HIS A 383 13.40 14.00 -0.90
N THR A 384 13.03 13.05 -0.03
CA THR A 384 11.93 12.13 -0.32
C THR A 384 10.56 12.69 0.06
N TRP A 385 10.48 13.66 0.98
CA TRP A 385 9.22 14.27 1.37
C TRP A 385 8.63 15.11 0.24
N ILE A 386 7.30 15.22 0.24
CA ILE A 386 6.56 15.87 -0.84
C ILE A 386 6.12 17.25 -0.35
N ASP A 387 6.42 18.28 -1.12
CA ASP A 387 5.77 19.58 -0.96
C ASP A 387 4.37 19.50 -1.59
N TYR A 388 3.39 19.14 -0.77
CA TYR A 388 2.02 18.95 -1.23
C TYR A 388 1.38 20.24 -1.76
N GLU A 389 1.65 21.39 -1.13
CA GLU A 389 1.09 22.66 -1.60
C GLU A 389 1.71 23.04 -2.95
N ARG A 390 3.03 22.90 -3.07
CA ARG A 390 3.72 23.14 -4.33
C ARG A 390 3.22 22.23 -5.45
N PHE A 391 2.95 20.95 -5.16
CA PHE A 391 2.34 20.05 -6.13
C PHE A 391 0.96 20.56 -6.60
N GLN A 392 0.09 21.00 -5.68
CA GLN A 392 -1.24 21.51 -6.04
C GLN A 392 -1.14 22.79 -6.89
N GLU A 393 -0.23 23.70 -6.55
CA GLU A 393 0.04 24.90 -7.36
C GLU A 393 0.47 24.55 -8.79
N LEU A 394 1.43 23.63 -8.92
CA LEU A 394 1.96 23.18 -10.21
C LEU A 394 0.88 22.49 -11.05
N CYS A 395 0.06 21.64 -10.43
CA CYS A 395 -1.06 20.98 -11.08
C CYS A 395 -2.13 21.99 -11.56
N ALA A 396 -2.49 22.95 -10.71
CA ALA A 396 -3.46 24.00 -11.04
C ALA A 396 -2.96 24.96 -12.13
N ALA A 397 -1.66 25.24 -12.16
CA ALA A 397 -1.04 26.09 -13.18
C ALA A 397 -1.08 25.48 -14.59
N LYS A 398 -1.29 24.16 -14.71
CA LYS A 398 -1.26 23.40 -15.98
C LYS A 398 0.02 23.59 -16.79
N MET A 399 1.11 23.93 -16.11
CA MET A 399 2.45 24.05 -16.70
C MET A 399 3.21 22.73 -16.54
N PRO A 400 4.12 22.38 -17.46
CA PRO A 400 4.98 21.22 -17.27
C PRO A 400 5.82 21.35 -15.99
N PHE A 401 5.84 20.28 -15.19
CA PHE A 401 6.66 20.15 -13.99
C PHE A 401 7.17 18.72 -13.87
N THR A 402 8.17 18.53 -13.02
CA THR A 402 8.84 17.25 -12.75
C THR A 402 8.80 16.93 -11.25
N SER A 403 9.14 15.70 -10.88
CA SER A 403 9.18 15.26 -9.48
C SER A 403 10.16 16.02 -8.57
N GLN A 404 11.13 16.75 -9.14
CA GLN A 404 12.08 17.57 -8.39
C GLN A 404 11.50 18.94 -8.01
N ASP A 405 10.42 19.39 -8.66
CA ASP A 405 9.85 20.73 -8.45
C ASP A 405 9.01 20.84 -7.16
N TYR A 406 8.78 19.72 -6.47
CA TYR A 406 7.93 19.63 -5.28
C TYR A 406 8.47 18.61 -4.25
N MET A 407 9.79 18.64 -4.04
CA MET A 407 10.48 17.81 -3.05
C MET A 407 10.90 18.61 -1.81
N LEU A 408 10.81 17.97 -0.64
CA LEU A 408 11.27 18.48 0.65
C LEU A 408 12.33 17.55 1.23
N PRO A 409 13.26 18.07 2.07
CA PRO A 409 14.22 17.25 2.79
C PRO A 409 13.54 16.13 3.59
N THR A 410 14.12 14.94 3.53
CA THR A 410 13.74 13.80 4.36
C THR A 410 14.13 14.09 5.82
N PRO A 411 13.22 13.93 6.80
CA PRO A 411 13.55 14.11 8.21
C PRO A 411 14.63 13.12 8.67
N SER A 412 15.49 13.56 9.58
CA SER A 412 16.63 12.75 10.05
C SER A 412 16.21 11.41 10.67
N TRP A 413 15.07 11.35 11.37
CA TRP A 413 14.53 10.13 11.97
C TRP A 413 13.98 9.13 10.95
N ALA A 414 13.69 9.58 9.73
CA ALA A 414 13.18 8.76 8.64
C ALA A 414 14.28 8.19 7.74
N VAL A 415 15.47 8.79 7.77
CA VAL A 415 16.61 8.35 6.96
C VAL A 415 17.02 6.93 7.36
N PHE A 416 17.40 6.13 6.36
CA PHE A 416 17.90 4.78 6.59
C PHE A 416 19.09 4.77 7.56
N GLY A 417 19.07 3.90 8.57
CA GLY A 417 20.08 3.81 9.63
C GLY A 417 19.89 4.77 10.80
N ALA A 418 18.81 5.57 10.82
CA ALA A 418 18.46 6.40 11.96
C ALA A 418 18.07 5.56 13.18
N ALA A 419 18.30 6.08 14.39
CA ALA A 419 18.00 5.36 15.64
C ALA A 419 16.50 5.04 15.79
N GLU A 420 15.64 5.89 15.24
CA GLU A 420 14.19 5.72 15.25
C GLU A 420 13.70 4.64 14.25
N ALA A 421 14.56 4.23 13.32
CA ALA A 421 14.27 3.29 12.24
C ALA A 421 12.96 3.64 11.50
N GLY A 422 12.77 4.93 11.22
CA GLY A 422 11.61 5.47 10.52
C GLY A 422 10.39 5.79 11.36
N PHE A 423 10.38 5.47 12.65
CA PHE A 423 9.20 5.73 13.48
C PHE A 423 9.21 7.18 13.95
N ASP A 424 8.12 7.90 13.71
CA ASP A 424 8.03 9.32 14.06
C ASP A 424 8.24 9.51 15.58
N PRO A 425 9.25 10.29 16.01
CA PRO A 425 9.50 10.55 17.43
C PRO A 425 8.38 11.34 18.14
N GLN A 426 7.43 11.93 17.40
CA GLN A 426 6.25 12.59 17.98
C GLN A 426 5.11 11.61 18.30
N GLU A 427 5.23 10.36 17.87
CA GLU A 427 4.23 9.31 18.05
C GLU A 427 4.68 8.31 19.13
N GLU A 428 3.73 7.61 19.73
CA GLU A 428 4.00 6.61 20.77
C GLU A 428 4.03 5.20 20.17
N ARG A 429 5.18 4.52 20.25
CA ARG A 429 5.29 3.15 19.73
C ARG A 429 4.59 2.17 20.66
N HIS A 430 3.47 1.63 20.21
CA HIS A 430 2.79 0.52 20.87
C HIS A 430 3.31 -0.82 20.35
N LEU A 431 3.96 -1.59 21.24
CA LEU A 431 4.37 -2.97 20.98
C LEU A 431 3.40 -3.92 21.69
N LYS A 432 2.87 -4.90 20.96
CA LYS A 432 2.09 -5.97 21.58
C LYS A 432 3.05 -7.04 22.11
N VAL A 433 2.99 -7.34 23.40
CA VAL A 433 3.68 -8.51 23.97
C VAL A 433 2.98 -9.75 23.41
N ARG A 434 3.65 -10.50 22.54
CA ARG A 434 3.15 -11.79 22.06
C ARG A 434 3.37 -12.83 23.16
N ASN A 435 2.36 -13.05 23.98
CA ASN A 435 2.31 -14.26 24.81
C ASN A 435 2.05 -15.45 23.88
N HIS A 436 3.09 -16.00 23.27
CA HIS A 436 2.98 -17.27 22.56
C HIS A 436 2.67 -18.37 23.61
N PRO A 437 1.50 -19.05 23.56
CA PRO A 437 1.24 -20.21 24.39
C PRO A 437 2.12 -21.35 23.89
N GLY A 438 3.37 -21.42 24.34
CA GLY A 438 4.35 -22.40 23.87
C GLY A 438 5.74 -22.29 24.48
N GLN A 439 6.13 -21.13 25.00
CA GLN A 439 7.34 -21.01 25.83
C GLN A 439 6.93 -20.94 27.30
N ALA A 440 6.56 -22.10 27.86
CA ALA A 440 6.83 -22.31 29.27
C ALA A 440 8.35 -22.28 29.43
N LEU A 441 8.84 -21.26 30.14
CA LEU A 441 10.21 -21.16 30.63
C LEU A 441 10.67 -22.51 31.19
N GLN A 442 11.56 -23.20 30.47
CA GLN A 442 12.40 -24.20 31.10
C GLN A 442 13.50 -23.43 31.82
N ALA A 443 13.34 -23.36 33.15
CA ALA A 443 14.35 -22.88 34.09
C ALA A 443 15.52 -23.85 34.22
#